data_AF-X1TTT5-F1
#
_entry.id   AF-X1TTT5-F1
#
_cell.length_a   1.000
_cell.length_b   1.000
_cell.length_c   1.000
_cell.angle_alpha   90.00
_cell.angle_beta   90.00
_cell.angle_gamma   90.00
#
_symmetry.space_group_name_H-M   'P 1'
#
loop_
_entity.id
_entity.type
_entity.pdbx_description
1 polymer ?
#
loop_
_entity_poly.entity_id
_entity_poly.type
_entity_poly.pdbx_seq_one_letter_code
_entity_poly.pdbx_strand_id
1 'polypeptide(L)' 'MDREQYTAELARILREILTAGSARDRDKMLELASDLEQLAFAAGDG' A
#
# COMPACT_ATOMS: atom_id res chain seq x y z
N MET A 1 11.71 8.86 -4.15
CA MET A 1 10.32 9.35 -4.02
C MET A 1 10.32 10.49 -3.01
N ASP A 2 9.60 11.59 -3.24
CA ASP A 2 9.49 12.61 -2.20
C ASP A 2 8.48 12.20 -1.10
N ARG A 3 8.53 12.90 0.03
CA ARG A 3 7.72 12.58 1.20
C ARG A 3 6.21 12.72 0.94
N GLU A 4 5.81 13.67 0.10
CA GLU A 4 4.40 13.95 -0.18
C GLU A 4 3.82 12.83 -1.05
N GLN A 5 4.55 12.44 -2.09
CA GLN A 5 4.21 11.32 -2.96
C GLN A 5 4.13 10.00 -2.18
N TYR A 6 5.10 9.72 -1.30
CA TYR A 6 5.08 8.54 -0.44
C TYR A 6 3.83 8.52 0.46
N THR A 7 3.51 9.65 1.09
CA THR A 7 2.37 9.74 2.00
C THR A 7 1.04 9.55 1.25
N ALA A 8 0.93 10.10 0.04
CA ALA A 8 -0.27 9.95 -0.80
C ALA A 8 -0.50 8.48 -1.22
N GLU A 9 0.55 7.80 -1.71
CA GLU A 9 0.46 6.40 -2.12
C GLU A 9 0.21 5.47 -0.92
N LEU A 10 0.88 5.70 0.21
CA LEU A 10 0.63 4.95 1.44
C LEU A 10 -0.83 5.07 1.87
N ALA A 11 -1.36 6.30 1.88
CA ALA A 11 -2.74 6.53 2.25
C ALA A 11 -3.74 5.87 1.27
N ARG A 12 -3.40 5.78 -0.02
CA ARG A 12 -4.19 5.05 -1.02
C ARG A 12 -4.23 3.56 -0.70
N ILE A 13 -3.06 2.92 -0.57
CA ILE A 13 -2.95 1.48 -0.30
C ILE A 13 -3.70 1.11 0.98
N LEU A 14 -3.53 1.89 2.06
CA LEU A 14 -4.21 1.62 3.34
C LEU A 14 -5.73 1.69 3.23
N ARG A 15 -6.30 2.64 2.45
CA ARG A 15 -7.74 2.69 2.21
C ARG A 15 -8.24 1.47 1.45
N GLU A 16 -7.50 1.03 0.44
CA GLU A 16 -7.86 -0.17 -0.33
C GLU A 16 -7.79 -1.44 0.52
N ILE A 17 -6.82 -1.55 1.44
CA ILE A 17 -6.74 -2.68 2.39
C ILE A 17 -7.98 -2.72 3.28
N LEU A 18 -8.46 -1.58 3.78
CA LEU A 18 -9.68 -1.53 4.59
C LEU A 18 -10.90 -2.01 3.79
N THR A 19 -11.03 -1.57 2.54
CA THR A 19 -12.12 -2.00 1.66
C THR A 19 -12.04 -3.51 1.37
N ALA A 20 -10.88 -4.02 0.96
CA ALA A 20 -10.66 -5.44 0.70
C ALA A 20 -10.90 -6.30 1.95
N GLY A 21 -10.41 -5.85 3.11
CA GLY A 21 -10.63 -6.50 4.40
C GLY A 21 -12.11 -6.57 4.79
N SER A 22 -12.88 -5.51 4.53
CA SER A 22 -14.33 -5.51 4.77
C SER A 22 -15.06 -6.55 3.91
N ALA A 23 -14.60 -6.76 2.67
CA ALA A 23 -15.12 -7.76 1.75
C ALA A 23 -14.57 -9.17 2.00
N ARG A 24 -13.60 -9.31 2.92
CA ARG A 24 -12.79 -10.52 3.13
C ARG A 24 -12.10 -11.02 1.86
N ASP A 25 -11.76 -10.10 0.97
CA ASP A 25 -11.04 -10.38 -0.27
C ASP A 25 -9.56 -10.61 0.06
N ARG A 26 -9.21 -11.89 0.29
CA ARG A 26 -7.88 -12.29 0.74
C ARG A 26 -6.83 -12.10 -0.35
N ASP A 27 -7.20 -12.35 -1.59
CA ASP A 27 -6.27 -12.22 -2.72
C ASP A 27 -5.90 -10.76 -2.90
N LYS A 28 -6.90 -9.85 -2.86
CA LYS A 28 -6.64 -8.42 -2.95
C LYS A 28 -5.81 -7.88 -1.77
N MET A 29 -6.06 -8.38 -0.56
CA MET A 29 -5.24 -8.01 0.60
C MET A 29 -3.78 -8.45 0.45
N LEU A 30 -3.50 -9.60 -0.15
CA LEU A 30 -2.13 -10.06 -0.42
C LEU A 30 -1.44 -9.23 -1.49
N GLU A 31 -2.13 -8.86 -2.57
CA GLU A 31 -1.62 -7.92 -3.57
C GLU A 31 -1.22 -6.58 -2.93
N LEU A 32 -2.13 -5.99 -2.16
CA LEU A 32 -1.92 -4.70 -1.52
C LEU A 32 -0.81 -4.73 -0.46
N ALA A 33 -0.59 -5.88 0.19
CA ALA A 33 0.55 -6.08 1.08
C ALA A 33 1.87 -6.06 0.31
N SER A 34 1.93 -6.69 -0.87
CA SER A 34 3.11 -6.62 -1.75
C SER A 34 3.36 -5.20 -2.26
N ASP A 35 2.30 -4.48 -2.64
CA ASP A 35 2.41 -3.07 -3.06
C ASP A 35 2.97 -2.19 -1.92
N LEU A 36 2.58 -2.48 -0.66
CA LEU A 36 3.07 -1.77 0.51
C LEU A 36 4.57 -2.03 0.75
N GLU A 37 5.03 -3.28 0.58
CA GLU A 37 6.45 -3.64 0.66
C GLU A 37 7.28 -2.93 -0.41
N GLN A 38 6.79 -2.90 -1.65
CA GLN A 38 7.44 -2.20 -2.76
C GLN A 38 7.52 -0.69 -2.53
N LEU A 39 6.45 -0.09 -1.99
CA LEU A 39 6.42 1.32 -1.63
C LEU A 39 7.48 1.64 -0.55
N ALA A 40 7.61 0.79 0.47
CA ALA A 40 8.62 0.94 1.51
C ALA A 40 10.04 0.80 0.95
N PHE A 41 10.27 -0.16 0.05
CA PHE A 41 11.56 -0.34 -0.63
C PHE A 41 11.93 0.90 -1.45
N ALA A 42 11.01 1.41 -2.26
CA ALA A 42 11.21 2.60 -3.09
C ALA A 42 11.47 3.90 -2.28
N ALA A 43 11.09 3.92 -1.01
CA ALA A 43 11.38 5.02 -0.08
C ALA A 43 12.73 4.84 0.65
N GLY A 44 13.21 3.60 0.80
CA GLY A 44 14.48 3.27 1.46
C GLY A 44 15.70 3.26 0.53
N ASP A 45 15.50 3.01 -0.77
CA ASP A 45 16.56 3.03 -1.81
C ASP A 45 16.85 4.47 -2.33
N GLY A 46 16.62 5.48 -1.47
CA GLY A 46 16.81 6.91 -1.76
C GLY A 46 17.98 7.55 -1.01
#